data_AF-A0A9D4VGX3-F1
#
_entry.id   AF-A0A9D4VGX3-F1
#
_cell.length_a   1.000
_cell.length_b   1.000
_cell.length_c   1.000
_cell.angle_alpha   90.00
_cell.angle_beta   90.00
_cell.angle_gamma   90.00
#
_symmetry.space_group_name_H-M   'P 1'
#
loop_
_entity.id
_entity.type
_entity.pdbx_description
1 polymer ?
#
loop_
_entity_poly.entity_id
_entity_poly.type
_entity_poly.pdbx_seq_one_letter_code
_entity_poly.pdbx_strand_id
1 'polypeptide(L)'
;MVAFKENKGCLRWSTRLMSLTNDDISWYDRAYDGVQIIDSCGEFSNVPLLGTFGGISYNPVLARRQLGFPLKDKPNNILLEGLFFQEGKEPQGLKARMVRAWHKIHKKGRSELGPKNCMALEPYTAWVRKRASEYLMPYDYPRPTPLVVAGPSTLPNQGH
;
A
#
# COMPACT_ATOMS: atom_id res chain seq x y z
N MET A 1 -9.39 9.49 17.01
CA MET A 1 -8.98 8.20 16.45
C MET A 1 -10.27 7.40 16.30
N VAL A 2 -10.86 7.34 15.11
CA VAL A 2 -12.08 6.55 14.93
C VAL A 2 -11.63 5.15 14.53
N ALA A 3 -11.87 4.22 15.44
CA ALA A 3 -11.59 2.81 15.28
C ALA A 3 -12.33 2.21 14.08
N PHE A 4 -11.86 1.06 13.62
CA PHE A 4 -12.53 0.18 12.66
C PHE A 4 -14.07 0.27 12.76
N LYS A 5 -14.73 0.67 11.68
CA LYS A 5 -16.18 0.82 11.65
C LYS A 5 -16.82 -0.56 11.62
N GLU A 6 -17.26 -1.00 12.81
CA GLU A 6 -17.91 -2.29 13.04
C GLU A 6 -18.93 -2.64 11.96
N ASN A 7 -18.95 -3.90 11.54
CA ASN A 7 -19.93 -4.44 10.60
C ASN A 7 -21.28 -4.67 11.31
N LYS A 8 -21.88 -3.62 11.86
CA LYS A 8 -23.13 -3.69 12.63
C LYS A 8 -24.31 -4.28 11.84
N GLY A 9 -24.25 -4.19 10.50
CA GLY A 9 -25.25 -4.78 9.61
C GLY A 9 -25.05 -6.27 9.30
N CYS A 10 -24.05 -6.94 9.92
CA CYS A 10 -23.73 -8.35 9.68
C CYS A 10 -23.60 -8.72 8.20
N LEU A 11 -23.08 -7.79 7.38
CA LEU A 11 -22.87 -8.04 5.95
C LEU A 11 -21.85 -9.17 5.76
N ARG A 12 -21.97 -9.91 4.64
CA ARG A 12 -20.87 -10.78 4.19
C ARG A 12 -19.58 -9.96 4.09
N TRP A 13 -18.46 -10.54 4.53
CA TRP A 13 -17.18 -9.84 4.55
C TRP A 13 -16.76 -9.28 3.20
N SER A 14 -16.99 -10.03 2.11
CA SER A 14 -16.73 -9.54 0.75
C SER A 14 -17.50 -8.24 0.46
N THR A 15 -18.79 -8.21 0.75
CA THR A 15 -19.64 -7.02 0.57
C THR A 15 -19.20 -5.87 1.48
N ARG A 16 -18.86 -6.16 2.74
CA ARG A 16 -18.39 -5.14 3.68
C ARG A 16 -17.06 -4.52 3.26
N LEU A 17 -16.13 -5.34 2.77
CA LEU A 17 -14.81 -4.89 2.31
C LEU A 17 -14.93 -4.01 1.07
N MET A 18 -15.78 -4.40 0.11
CA MET A 18 -16.01 -3.63 -1.11
C MET A 18 -16.69 -2.28 -0.86
N SER A 19 -17.41 -2.12 0.25
CA SER A 19 -18.06 -0.85 0.60
C SER A 19 -17.18 0.13 1.40
N LEU A 20 -15.96 -0.27 1.77
CA LEU A 20 -15.04 0.60 2.51
C LEU A 20 -14.53 1.73 1.62
N THR A 21 -14.61 2.96 2.13
CA THR A 21 -13.94 4.11 1.54
C THR A 21 -12.59 4.37 2.23
N ASN A 22 -11.80 5.31 1.70
CA ASN A 22 -10.55 5.74 2.35
C ASN A 22 -10.77 6.23 3.79
N ASP A 23 -11.92 6.84 4.07
CA ASP A 23 -12.26 7.40 5.37
C ASP A 23 -12.70 6.35 6.38
N ASP A 24 -13.13 5.16 5.91
CA ASP A 24 -13.53 4.05 6.78
C ASP A 24 -12.33 3.21 7.28
N ILE A 25 -11.13 3.45 6.73
CA ILE A 25 -9.94 2.63 7.00
C ILE A 25 -8.87 3.47 7.71
N SER A 26 -8.55 3.08 8.95
CA SER A 26 -7.32 3.53 9.59
C SER A 26 -6.14 2.73 9.03
N TRP A 27 -5.42 3.33 8.07
CA TRP A 27 -4.30 2.69 7.40
C TRP A 27 -3.04 2.57 8.26
N TYR A 28 -3.00 3.26 9.39
CA TYR A 28 -1.79 3.41 10.19
C TYR A 28 -2.12 3.87 11.61
N ASP A 29 -1.48 3.24 12.58
CA ASP A 29 -1.52 3.64 13.99
C ASP A 29 -0.22 4.39 14.35
N ARG A 30 -0.37 5.55 15.00
CA ARG A 30 0.73 6.39 15.49
C ARG A 30 1.70 5.65 16.40
N ALA A 31 1.27 4.57 17.05
CA ALA A 31 2.15 3.68 17.81
C ALA A 31 3.35 3.16 16.97
N TYR A 32 3.21 3.08 15.65
CA TYR A 32 4.26 2.58 14.74
C TYR A 32 5.07 3.68 14.04
N ASP A 33 5.12 4.92 14.56
CA ASP A 33 5.80 6.05 13.89
C ASP A 33 7.32 5.86 13.79
N GLY A 34 7.92 5.25 14.81
CA GLY A 34 9.36 4.95 14.86
C GLY A 34 9.75 3.64 14.19
N VAL A 35 8.80 2.85 13.68
CA VAL A 35 9.09 1.52 13.13
C VAL A 35 9.59 1.63 11.70
N GLN A 36 10.78 1.06 11.47
CA GLN A 36 11.29 0.80 10.13
C GLN A 36 10.65 -0.45 9.55
N ILE A 37 10.36 -0.41 8.25
CA ILE A 37 9.73 -1.50 7.51
C ILE A 37 10.79 -2.27 6.74
N ILE A 38 10.60 -3.58 6.57
CA ILE A 38 11.44 -4.37 5.67
C ILE A 38 11.08 -3.97 4.24
N ASP A 39 12.02 -3.39 3.51
CA ASP A 39 11.81 -2.95 2.13
C ASP A 39 12.31 -3.99 1.13
N SER A 40 13.33 -4.77 1.49
CA SER A 40 13.89 -5.85 0.66
C SER A 40 14.75 -6.82 1.49
N CYS A 41 15.11 -7.97 0.91
CA CYS A 41 15.96 -8.98 1.55
C CYS A 41 17.05 -9.45 0.58
N GLY A 42 18.33 -9.22 0.91
CA GLY A 42 19.48 -9.64 0.12
C GLY A 42 19.38 -9.18 -1.34
N GLU A 43 19.39 -10.14 -2.26
CA GLU A 43 19.25 -9.91 -3.70
C GLU A 43 17.80 -9.71 -4.18
N PHE A 44 16.80 -9.96 -3.32
CA PHE A 44 15.39 -9.85 -3.68
C PHE A 44 14.86 -8.45 -3.39
N SER A 45 14.31 -7.81 -4.41
CA SER A 45 13.61 -6.52 -4.32
C SER A 45 12.30 -6.60 -3.54
N ASN A 46 11.66 -7.77 -3.55
CA ASN A 46 10.49 -8.11 -2.73
C ASN A 46 10.91 -8.98 -1.54
N VAL A 47 10.10 -9.00 -0.48
CA VAL A 47 10.39 -9.80 0.72
C VAL A 47 9.94 -11.24 0.48
N PRO A 48 10.86 -12.23 0.44
CA PRO A 48 10.49 -13.61 0.30
C PRO A 48 9.89 -14.14 1.60
N LEU A 49 8.72 -14.77 1.52
CA LEU A 49 8.05 -15.42 2.62
C LEU A 49 8.12 -16.93 2.39
N LEU A 50 8.69 -17.65 3.35
CA LEU A 50 8.84 -19.09 3.31
C LEU A 50 7.79 -19.75 4.19
N GLY A 51 7.03 -20.68 3.62
CA GLY A 51 6.13 -21.57 4.33
C GLY A 51 6.63 -23.01 4.28
N THR A 52 5.88 -23.91 4.89
CA THR A 52 6.17 -25.36 4.88
C THR A 52 5.94 -25.99 3.51
N PHE A 53 5.04 -25.43 2.69
CA PHE A 53 4.63 -25.99 1.39
C PHE A 53 5.20 -25.23 0.18
N GLY A 54 6.04 -24.23 0.41
CA GLY A 54 6.59 -23.40 -0.65
C GLY A 54 6.92 -22.00 -0.17
N GLY A 55 7.05 -21.06 -1.11
CA GLY A 55 7.30 -19.66 -0.78
C GLY A 55 6.66 -18.72 -1.78
N ILE A 56 6.38 -17.52 -1.28
CA ILE A 56 5.83 -16.41 -2.04
C ILE A 56 6.72 -15.18 -1.85
N SER A 57 6.52 -14.13 -2.61
CA SER A 57 7.07 -12.82 -2.28
C SER A 57 5.99 -11.81 -1.98
N TYR A 58 6.19 -11.04 -0.92
CA TYR A 58 5.41 -9.86 -0.64
C TYR A 58 6.13 -8.61 -1.17
N ASN A 59 5.40 -7.71 -1.80
CA ASN A 59 5.93 -6.43 -2.30
C ASN A 59 5.72 -5.33 -1.24
N PRO A 60 6.78 -4.89 -0.53
CA PRO A 60 6.63 -3.88 0.51
C PRO A 60 6.28 -2.50 -0.04
N VAL A 61 6.66 -2.20 -1.29
CA VAL A 61 6.36 -0.92 -1.93
C VAL A 61 4.86 -0.72 -2.09
N LEU A 62 4.12 -1.76 -2.47
CA LEU A 62 2.65 -1.70 -2.55
C LEU A 62 2.00 -1.54 -1.17
N ALA A 63 2.63 -2.09 -0.13
CA ALA A 63 2.08 -2.07 1.20
C ALA A 63 2.56 -0.91 2.07
N ARG A 64 3.40 -0.02 1.55
CA ARG A 64 3.81 1.22 2.24
C ARG A 64 2.61 2.02 2.74
N ARG A 65 1.50 2.03 1.98
CA ARG A 65 0.25 2.68 2.39
C ARG A 65 -0.36 2.07 3.65
N GLN A 66 -0.33 0.74 3.79
CA GLN A 66 -0.77 0.02 5.00
C GLN A 66 0.14 0.26 6.21
N LEU A 67 1.29 0.89 6.00
CA LEU A 67 2.28 1.22 7.03
C LEU A 67 2.39 2.74 7.25
N GLY A 68 1.47 3.51 6.63
CA GLY A 68 1.31 4.95 6.77
C GLY A 68 2.17 5.80 5.83
N PHE A 69 3.02 5.19 5.02
CA PHE A 69 3.89 5.92 4.10
C PHE A 69 3.16 6.33 2.81
N PRO A 70 3.45 7.52 2.26
CA PRO A 70 2.83 7.99 1.03
C PRO A 70 3.24 7.14 -0.18
N LEU A 71 2.31 6.97 -1.11
CA LEU A 71 2.57 6.41 -2.43
C LEU A 71 2.56 7.54 -3.46
N LYS A 72 3.77 8.06 -3.76
CA LYS A 72 3.96 9.21 -4.66
C LYS A 72 3.89 8.81 -6.13
N ASP A 73 4.63 7.76 -6.48
CA ASP A 73 4.82 7.31 -7.85
C ASP A 73 4.22 5.92 -8.06
N LYS A 74 4.05 5.55 -9.34
CA LYS A 74 3.74 4.17 -9.69
C LYS A 74 4.91 3.25 -9.28
N PRO A 75 4.64 2.03 -8.79
CA PRO A 75 5.70 1.05 -8.55
C PRO A 75 6.40 0.70 -9.87
N ASN A 76 7.73 0.50 -9.81
CA ASN A 76 8.49 -0.03 -10.93
C ASN A 76 8.02 -1.44 -11.28
N ASN A 77 7.93 -1.77 -12.57
CA ASN A 77 7.42 -3.08 -13.03
C ASN A 77 8.17 -4.26 -12.43
N ILE A 78 9.49 -4.13 -12.21
CA ILE A 78 10.34 -5.17 -11.56
C ILE A 78 9.85 -5.49 -10.13
N LEU A 79 9.20 -4.55 -9.45
CA LEU A 79 8.64 -4.78 -8.12
C LEU A 79 7.32 -5.57 -8.20
N LEU A 80 6.65 -5.57 -9.35
CA LEU A 80 5.35 -6.24 -9.53
C LEU A 80 5.48 -7.73 -9.87
N GLU A 81 6.68 -8.21 -10.17
CA GLU A 81 6.94 -9.63 -10.35
C GLU A 81 6.94 -10.34 -8.99
N GLY A 82 5.89 -11.14 -8.77
CA GLY A 82 5.80 -12.02 -7.63
C GLY A 82 6.61 -13.29 -7.85
N LEU A 83 7.36 -13.71 -6.83
CA LEU A 83 7.95 -15.03 -6.77
C LEU A 83 6.95 -16.00 -6.15
N PHE A 84 6.82 -17.17 -6.76
CA PHE A 84 6.09 -18.31 -6.22
C PHE A 84 6.89 -19.58 -6.47
N PHE A 85 6.99 -20.44 -5.46
CA PHE A 85 7.42 -21.81 -5.67
C PHE A 85 6.67 -22.75 -4.72
N GLN A 86 6.59 -24.01 -5.14
CA GLN A 86 6.04 -25.11 -4.35
C GLN A 86 7.19 -26.03 -3.92
N GLU A 87 7.16 -26.50 -2.67
CA GLU A 87 8.16 -27.45 -2.15
C GLU A 87 8.20 -28.71 -3.05
N GLY A 88 9.41 -29.21 -3.34
CA GLY A 88 9.63 -30.34 -4.23
C GLY A 88 9.48 -30.04 -5.73
N LYS A 89 9.02 -28.85 -6.10
CA LYS A 89 9.00 -28.32 -7.49
C LYS A 89 9.86 -27.07 -7.65
N GLU A 90 10.71 -26.83 -6.67
CA GLU A 90 11.51 -25.62 -6.58
C GLU A 90 12.53 -25.56 -7.74
N PRO A 91 12.50 -24.51 -8.56
CA PRO A 91 13.56 -24.25 -9.52
C PRO A 91 14.83 -23.79 -8.79
N GLN A 92 15.98 -24.40 -9.10
CA GLN A 92 17.30 -23.81 -8.92
C GLN A 92 17.66 -23.32 -7.48
N GLY A 93 17.21 -24.00 -6.42
CA GLY A 93 17.63 -23.67 -5.05
C GLY A 93 17.09 -22.33 -4.53
N LEU A 94 15.93 -21.90 -5.04
CA LEU A 94 15.27 -20.64 -4.66
C LEU A 94 15.07 -20.47 -3.15
N LYS A 95 14.59 -21.48 -2.43
CA LYS A 95 14.50 -21.58 -0.97
C LYS A 95 15.83 -21.31 -0.30
N ALA A 96 16.92 -21.93 -0.75
CA ALA A 96 18.24 -21.69 -0.18
C ALA A 96 18.68 -20.23 -0.39
N ARG A 97 18.37 -19.64 -1.56
CA ARG A 97 18.60 -18.20 -1.82
C ARG A 97 17.76 -17.31 -0.92
N MET A 98 16.48 -17.63 -0.73
CA MET A 98 15.58 -16.91 0.17
C MET A 98 16.07 -16.97 1.63
N VAL A 99 16.49 -18.15 2.11
CA VAL A 99 17.08 -18.30 3.45
C VAL A 99 18.33 -17.43 3.59
N ARG A 100 19.23 -17.42 2.60
CA ARG A 100 20.41 -16.54 2.62
C ARG A 100 20.02 -15.06 2.62
N ALA A 101 19.01 -14.68 1.84
CA ALA A 101 18.54 -13.31 1.76
C ALA A 101 17.98 -12.79 3.10
N TRP A 102 17.34 -13.65 3.89
CA TRP A 102 16.87 -13.31 5.24
C TRP A 102 17.99 -12.94 6.22
N HIS A 103 19.24 -13.29 5.94
CA HIS A 103 20.39 -12.82 6.71
C HIS A 103 20.84 -11.40 6.36
N LYS A 104 20.27 -10.80 5.28
CA LYS A 104 20.61 -9.47 4.77
C LYS A 104 19.34 -8.64 4.58
N ILE A 105 18.67 -8.31 5.68
CA ILE A 105 17.43 -7.53 5.67
C ILE A 105 17.76 -6.06 5.46
N HIS A 106 17.13 -5.43 4.46
CA HIS A 106 17.20 -3.99 4.27
C HIS A 106 15.92 -3.36 4.80
N LYS A 107 16.08 -2.47 5.78
CA LYS A 107 14.96 -1.74 6.39
C LYS A 107 14.99 -0.28 5.94
N LYS A 108 13.81 0.33 5.84
CA LYS A 108 13.65 1.76 5.57
C LYS A 108 12.70 2.39 6.57
N GLY A 109 13.03 3.59 7.01
CA GLY A 109 12.22 4.39 7.92
C GLY A 109 11.76 5.70 7.30
N ARG A 110 11.41 6.64 8.19
CA ARG A 110 10.99 8.00 7.82
C ARG A 110 12.07 8.76 7.05
N SER A 111 13.35 8.55 7.35
CA SER A 111 14.48 9.20 6.67
C SER A 111 14.50 8.92 5.17
N GLU A 112 14.17 7.69 4.77
CA GLU A 112 14.25 7.23 3.39
C GLU A 112 12.91 7.32 2.66
N LEU A 113 11.79 7.12 3.37
CA LEU A 113 10.44 7.07 2.78
C LEU A 113 9.65 8.38 2.96
N GLY A 114 10.16 9.30 3.77
CA GLY A 114 9.48 10.55 4.12
C GLY A 114 8.46 10.41 5.25
N PRO A 115 7.75 11.50 5.58
CA PRO A 115 6.78 11.52 6.66
C PRO A 115 5.57 10.63 6.37
N LYS A 116 5.05 9.98 7.41
CA LYS A 116 3.81 9.20 7.33
C LYS A 116 2.60 10.14 7.24
N ASN A 117 1.83 10.01 6.18
CA ASN A 117 0.60 10.79 5.95
C ASN A 117 -0.50 9.99 5.25
N CYS A 118 -0.26 8.69 4.98
CA CYS A 118 -1.20 7.76 4.34
C CYS A 118 -1.74 8.19 2.96
N MET A 119 -1.15 9.21 2.33
CA MET A 119 -1.65 9.76 1.07
C MET A 119 -1.23 8.91 -0.13
N ALA A 120 -2.20 8.58 -0.98
CA ALA A 120 -1.96 8.05 -2.32
C ALA A 120 -2.06 9.21 -3.31
N LEU A 121 -0.96 9.55 -3.98
CA LEU A 121 -0.94 10.63 -4.96
C LEU A 121 -1.49 10.14 -6.31
N GLU A 122 -1.86 11.10 -7.16
CA GLU A 122 -2.52 10.84 -8.43
C GLU A 122 -1.78 9.87 -9.37
N PRO A 123 -0.43 9.90 -9.49
CA PRO A 123 0.29 8.94 -10.32
C PRO A 123 0.06 7.48 -9.89
N TYR A 124 0.06 7.21 -8.58
CA TYR A 124 -0.25 5.89 -8.05
C TYR A 124 -1.71 5.53 -8.27
N THR A 125 -2.64 6.45 -7.99
CA THR A 125 -4.08 6.21 -8.15
C THR A 125 -4.48 5.96 -9.60
N ALA A 126 -3.86 6.65 -10.56
CA ALA A 126 -4.05 6.42 -11.99
C ALA A 126 -3.52 5.03 -12.40
N TRP A 127 -2.36 4.62 -11.88
CA TRP A 127 -1.81 3.29 -12.11
C TRP A 127 -2.73 2.17 -11.57
N VAL A 128 -3.29 2.34 -10.37
CA VAL A 128 -4.28 1.39 -9.80
C VAL A 128 -5.51 1.28 -10.68
N ARG A 129 -6.06 2.42 -11.13
CA ARG A 129 -7.22 2.47 -12.03
C ARG A 129 -6.97 1.67 -13.31
N LYS A 130 -5.83 1.91 -13.96
CA LYS A 130 -5.46 1.20 -15.18
C LYS A 130 -5.41 -0.32 -14.95
N ARG A 131 -4.77 -0.78 -13.87
CA ARG A 131 -4.72 -2.21 -13.54
C ARG A 131 -6.09 -2.78 -13.25
N ALA A 132 -6.93 -2.10 -12.48
CA ALA A 132 -8.28 -2.58 -12.19
C ALA A 132 -9.08 -2.80 -13.48
N SER A 133 -8.98 -1.86 -14.43
CA SER A 133 -9.57 -2.01 -15.76
C SER A 133 -8.98 -3.18 -16.56
N GLU A 134 -7.64 -3.34 -16.58
CA GLU A 134 -6.97 -4.45 -17.26
C GLU A 134 -7.40 -5.83 -16.72
N TYR A 135 -7.64 -5.94 -15.41
CA TYR A 135 -8.07 -7.19 -14.76
C TYR A 135 -9.59 -7.33 -14.60
N LEU A 136 -10.38 -6.44 -15.20
CA LEU A 136 -11.85 -6.42 -15.10
C LEU A 136 -12.36 -6.41 -13.65
N MET A 137 -11.62 -5.74 -12.76
CA MET A 137 -11.98 -5.60 -11.34
C MET A 137 -12.83 -4.34 -11.13
N PRO A 138 -13.92 -4.43 -10.34
CA PRO A 138 -14.70 -3.26 -9.97
C PRO A 138 -13.86 -2.34 -9.08
N TYR A 139 -13.71 -1.08 -9.49
CA TYR A 139 -12.97 -0.07 -8.74
C TYR A 139 -13.69 1.28 -8.86
N ASP A 140 -14.66 1.51 -7.98
CA ASP A 140 -15.39 2.76 -7.89
C ASP A 140 -14.52 3.81 -7.19
N TYR A 141 -14.25 4.93 -7.88
CA TYR A 141 -13.54 6.06 -7.28
C TYR A 141 -14.47 7.28 -7.23
N PRO A 142 -14.80 7.84 -6.04
CA PRO A 142 -15.41 9.15 -5.98
C PRO A 142 -14.45 10.18 -6.59
N ARG A 143 -14.97 11.13 -7.37
CA ARG A 143 -14.14 12.16 -8.03
C ARG A 143 -13.20 12.82 -7.01
N PRO A 144 -11.94 13.14 -7.38
CA PRO A 144 -11.06 13.89 -6.50
C PRO A 144 -11.79 15.13 -6.02
N THR A 145 -11.90 15.32 -4.71
CA THR A 145 -12.39 16.57 -4.15
C THR A 145 -11.46 17.65 -4.69
N PRO A 146 -11.96 18.64 -5.46
CA PRO A 146 -11.12 19.73 -5.90
C PRO A 146 -10.47 20.34 -4.65
N LEU A 147 -9.14 20.50 -4.67
CA LEU A 147 -8.50 21.42 -3.76
C LEU A 147 -9.21 22.75 -3.98
N VAL A 148 -10.09 23.14 -3.04
CA VAL A 148 -10.62 24.49 -3.01
C VAL A 148 -9.41 25.37 -2.76
N VAL A 149 -8.80 25.84 -3.84
CA VAL A 149 -7.92 27.00 -3.80
C VAL A 149 -8.85 28.10 -3.33
N ALA A 150 -8.73 28.48 -2.05
CA ALA A 150 -9.39 29.66 -1.54
C ALA A 150 -8.93 30.83 -2.42
N GLY A 151 -9.78 31.21 -3.37
CA GLY A 151 -9.64 32.49 -4.04
C GLY A 151 -9.71 33.60 -2.99
N PRO A 152 -9.01 34.71 -3.20
CA PRO A 152 -8.99 35.81 -2.23
C PRO A 152 -10.43 36.27 -1.96
N SER A 153 -10.85 36.23 -0.70
CA SER A 153 -12.14 36.75 -0.26
C SER A 153 -12.23 38.24 -0.58
N THR A 154 -13.01 38.60 -1.59
CA THR A 154 -13.49 39.97 -1.74
C THR A 154 -14.58 40.21 -0.71
N LEU A 155 -14.23 40.96 0.35
CA LEU A 155 -15.19 41.55 1.27
C LEU A 155 -16.10 42.52 0.49
N PRO A 156 -17.42 42.51 0.70
CA PRO A 156 -18.30 43.52 0.12
C PRO A 156 -18.06 44.86 0.83
N ASN A 157 -17.68 45.87 0.05
CA ASN A 157 -17.70 47.27 0.48
C ASN A 157 -19.12 47.63 0.94
N GLN A 158 -19.27 47.92 2.23
CA GLN A 158 -20.35 48.78 2.70
C GLN A 158 -19.82 50.21 2.74
N GLY A 159 -20.31 51.04 1.82
CA GLY A 159 -20.10 52.49 1.79
C GLY A 159 -21.46 53.17 1.94
N HIS A 160 -21.53 54.05 2.92
CA HIS A 160 -22.63 54.93 3.32
C HIS A 160 -23.12 55.86 2.21
#